data_AF-A0A960IY29-F1
#
_entry.id   AF-A0A960IY29-F1
#
_cell.length_a   1.000
_cell.length_b   1.000
_cell.length_c   1.000
_cell.angle_alpha   90.00
_cell.angle_beta   90.00
_cell.angle_gamma   90.00
#
_symmetry.space_group_name_H-M   'P 1'
#
loop_
_entity.id
_entity.type
_entity.pdbx_description
1 polymer ?
#
loop_
_entity_poly.entity_id
_entity_poly.type
_entity_poly.pdbx_seq_one_letter_code
_entity_poly.pdbx_strand_id
1 'polypeptide(L)'
;MGDDAGGWFDEARFGMFVHWDHASQAGLEVSWPLVGGLGNLPGDPVGIEEYHSTAATFAPEPHAAREWAAAARAAGMRYAVLTTRHHNGFSLWPSAVSDWSVGRFLPGRDLVREFVDAFRAEGLRVGFYYSLSDWHHPDYPAFTEADKPYSFLAYRRPDDPGAWDRYLDYLFAQVRELLTDYGDVSVLWFDGQWERTPWEWKADELRALVRELQPDCLVNDRLPLQGDFETPEQFVPAEPPEGRWETCLTMNRSWGHV
;
A
#
# COMPACT_ATOMS: atom_id res chain seq x y z
N MET A 1 -13.04 31.23 5.58
CA MET A 1 -13.15 30.28 4.46
C MET A 1 -12.02 29.29 4.67
N GLY A 2 -12.29 28.17 5.33
CA GLY A 2 -11.29 27.18 5.71
C GLY A 2 -11.96 25.83 5.97
N ASP A 3 -11.25 24.76 5.64
CA ASP A 3 -11.57 23.34 5.84
C ASP A 3 -12.64 22.66 4.95
N ASP A 4 -12.48 22.72 3.63
CA ASP A 4 -13.15 21.74 2.73
C ASP A 4 -12.21 20.58 2.31
N ALA A 5 -10.95 20.61 2.74
CA ALA A 5 -10.00 19.52 2.51
C ALA A 5 -10.45 18.27 3.31
N GLY A 6 -10.96 17.27 2.58
CA GLY A 6 -11.42 16.00 3.15
C GLY A 6 -12.91 15.90 3.45
N GLY A 7 -13.73 16.94 3.20
CA GLY A 7 -15.19 16.84 3.38
C GLY A 7 -15.82 15.71 2.56
N TRP A 8 -15.25 15.43 1.39
CA TRP A 8 -15.66 14.32 0.54
C TRP A 8 -15.58 12.96 1.24
N PHE A 9 -14.60 12.75 2.13
CA PHE A 9 -14.34 11.46 2.76
C PHE A 9 -15.46 11.10 3.74
N ASP A 10 -15.89 12.10 4.50
CA ASP A 10 -17.05 12.01 5.38
C ASP A 10 -18.35 11.74 4.60
N GLU A 11 -18.47 12.21 3.36
CA GLU A 11 -19.64 11.92 2.52
C GLU A 11 -19.56 10.57 1.82
N ALA A 12 -18.34 10.13 1.48
CA ALA A 12 -18.10 8.93 0.69
C ALA A 12 -18.54 7.66 1.43
N ARG A 13 -18.21 7.55 2.72
CA ARG A 13 -18.58 6.48 3.68
C ARG A 13 -18.18 5.04 3.33
N PHE A 14 -18.03 4.70 2.05
CA PHE A 14 -17.83 3.34 1.58
C PHE A 14 -16.90 3.31 0.37
N GLY A 15 -15.80 2.55 0.50
CA GLY A 15 -14.77 2.39 -0.51
C GLY A 15 -14.39 0.93 -0.74
N MET A 16 -13.63 0.71 -1.82
CA MET A 16 -13.03 -0.59 -2.16
C MET A 16 -11.56 -0.61 -1.74
N PHE A 17 -11.10 -1.70 -1.13
CA PHE A 17 -9.67 -1.96 -0.93
C PHE A 17 -9.23 -3.10 -1.85
N VAL A 18 -8.18 -2.89 -2.64
CA VAL A 18 -7.64 -3.88 -3.57
C VAL A 18 -6.21 -4.23 -3.16
N HIS A 19 -6.02 -5.44 -2.64
CA HIS A 19 -4.69 -6.02 -2.40
C HIS A 19 -4.38 -7.02 -3.50
N TRP A 20 -3.37 -6.71 -4.30
CA TRP A 20 -3.04 -7.47 -5.50
C TRP A 20 -1.60 -7.26 -5.92
N ASP A 21 -0.96 -8.34 -6.38
CA ASP A 21 0.38 -8.33 -6.96
C ASP A 21 0.67 -9.64 -7.71
N HIS A 22 1.94 -9.85 -8.06
CA HIS A 22 2.41 -11.04 -8.75
C HIS A 22 2.13 -12.36 -8.01
N ALA A 23 2.06 -12.37 -6.68
CA ALA A 23 1.83 -13.57 -5.89
C ALA A 23 0.36 -13.99 -5.90
N SER A 24 -0.55 -13.05 -6.20
CA SER A 24 -1.99 -13.30 -6.30
C SER A 24 -2.33 -14.37 -7.34
N GLN A 25 -1.57 -14.50 -8.43
CA GLN A 25 -1.82 -15.54 -9.45
C GLN A 25 -1.56 -16.96 -8.95
N ALA A 26 -0.78 -17.09 -7.86
CA ALA A 26 -0.42 -18.35 -7.24
C ALA A 26 -1.30 -18.66 -6.01
N GLY A 27 -2.32 -17.83 -5.72
CA GLY A 27 -3.15 -17.99 -4.52
C GLY A 27 -2.34 -17.79 -3.23
N LEU A 28 -1.32 -16.93 -3.27
CA LEU A 28 -0.50 -16.62 -2.11
C LEU A 28 -0.96 -15.31 -1.47
N GLU A 29 -1.13 -15.34 -0.15
CA GLU A 29 -1.38 -14.13 0.63
C GLU A 29 -0.30 -13.07 0.36
N VAL A 30 -0.70 -11.80 0.39
CA VAL A 30 0.16 -10.69 0.05
C VAL A 30 1.26 -10.53 1.11
N SER A 31 2.52 -10.64 0.66
CA SER A 31 3.79 -10.52 1.41
C SER A 31 4.04 -11.45 2.60
N TRP A 32 3.08 -11.68 3.49
CA TRP A 32 3.32 -12.37 4.76
C TRP A 32 3.88 -13.80 4.63
N PRO A 33 3.52 -14.62 3.63
CA PRO A 33 4.14 -15.92 3.43
C PRO A 33 5.67 -15.87 3.27
N LEU A 34 6.22 -14.76 2.71
CA LEU A 34 7.66 -14.53 2.50
C LEU A 34 8.48 -14.58 3.79
N VAL A 35 7.86 -14.14 4.89
CA VAL A 35 8.51 -14.04 6.20
C VAL A 35 8.02 -15.12 7.16
N GLY A 36 7.27 -16.12 6.68
CA GLY A 36 6.77 -17.21 7.52
C GLY A 36 5.33 -17.02 8.02
N GLY A 37 4.59 -16.05 7.50
CA GLY A 37 3.15 -15.90 7.70
C GLY A 37 2.72 -15.34 9.07
N LEU A 38 1.41 -15.07 9.19
CA LEU A 38 0.76 -14.65 10.44
C LEU A 38 -0.35 -15.65 10.82
N GLY A 39 -0.50 -15.94 12.11
CA GLY A 39 -1.48 -16.93 12.58
C GLY A 39 -2.95 -16.58 12.33
N ASN A 40 -3.25 -15.31 12.05
CA ASN A 40 -4.60 -14.82 11.70
C ASN A 40 -4.84 -14.74 10.19
N LEU A 41 -3.79 -14.85 9.36
CA LEU A 41 -3.90 -14.89 7.90
C LEU A 41 -3.80 -16.34 7.39
N PRO A 42 -4.45 -16.67 6.27
CA PRO A 42 -4.34 -17.97 5.64
C PRO A 42 -3.00 -18.12 4.89
N GLY A 43 -2.67 -19.37 4.56
CA GLY A 43 -1.48 -19.73 3.78
C GLY A 43 -0.32 -20.22 4.64
N ASP A 44 0.47 -21.13 4.05
CA ASP A 44 1.70 -21.62 4.65
C ASP A 44 2.88 -20.68 4.31
N PRO A 45 3.96 -20.68 5.11
CA PRO A 45 5.24 -20.08 4.72
C PRO A 45 5.69 -20.51 3.33
N VAL A 46 6.26 -19.58 2.56
CA VAL A 46 6.82 -19.84 1.23
C VAL A 46 8.27 -19.36 1.21
N GLY A 47 9.14 -20.10 0.52
CA GLY A 47 10.54 -19.68 0.36
C GLY A 47 10.65 -18.36 -0.40
N ILE A 48 11.61 -17.50 -0.04
CA ILE A 48 11.78 -16.17 -0.65
C ILE A 48 11.90 -16.24 -2.17
N GLU A 49 12.73 -17.16 -2.68
CA GLU A 49 12.92 -17.36 -4.11
C GLU A 49 11.64 -17.84 -4.79
N GLU A 50 10.92 -18.78 -4.17
CA GLU A 50 9.66 -19.30 -4.68
C GLU A 50 8.60 -18.20 -4.77
N TYR A 51 8.43 -17.41 -3.71
CA TYR A 51 7.48 -16.31 -3.66
C TYR A 51 7.76 -15.29 -4.77
N HIS A 52 9.01 -14.83 -4.88
CA HIS A 52 9.41 -13.83 -5.89
C HIS A 52 9.47 -14.40 -7.32
N SER A 53 9.61 -15.72 -7.50
CA SER A 53 9.61 -16.34 -8.84
C SER A 53 8.32 -16.08 -9.61
N THR A 54 7.20 -15.87 -8.90
CA THR A 54 5.90 -15.58 -9.51
C THR A 54 5.88 -14.24 -10.27
N ALA A 55 6.78 -13.30 -9.98
CA ALA A 55 6.92 -12.06 -10.77
C ALA A 55 7.29 -12.34 -12.24
N ALA A 56 8.08 -13.38 -12.51
CA ALA A 56 8.51 -13.72 -13.87
C ALA A 56 7.38 -14.24 -14.76
N THR A 57 6.33 -14.81 -14.17
CA THR A 57 5.15 -15.32 -14.88
C THR A 57 3.92 -14.46 -14.69
N PHE A 58 4.05 -13.31 -14.01
CA PHE A 58 2.92 -12.43 -13.72
C PHE A 58 2.29 -11.94 -15.02
N ALA A 59 1.06 -12.36 -15.28
CA ALA A 59 0.35 -12.06 -16.51
C ALA A 59 -1.10 -11.65 -16.22
N PRO A 60 -1.32 -10.43 -15.68
CA PRO A 60 -2.64 -9.99 -15.31
C PRO A 60 -3.53 -9.76 -16.54
N GLU A 61 -4.80 -10.15 -16.45
CA GLU A 61 -5.72 -10.02 -17.58
C GLU A 61 -5.85 -8.55 -18.02
N PRO A 62 -5.91 -8.29 -19.35
CA PRO A 62 -6.23 -6.96 -19.84
C PRO A 62 -7.61 -6.52 -19.31
N HIS A 63 -7.70 -5.31 -18.77
CA HIS A 63 -8.94 -4.68 -18.32
C HIS A 63 -9.51 -5.12 -16.97
N ALA A 64 -8.80 -5.92 -16.16
CA ALA A 64 -9.27 -6.33 -14.83
C ALA A 64 -9.77 -5.13 -13.97
N ALA A 65 -9.03 -4.00 -14.00
CA ALA A 65 -9.43 -2.80 -13.27
C ALA A 65 -10.77 -2.19 -13.71
N ARG A 66 -11.19 -2.36 -14.97
CA ARG A 66 -12.50 -1.89 -15.44
C ARG A 66 -13.65 -2.68 -14.82
N GLU A 67 -13.46 -3.99 -14.68
CA GLU A 67 -14.45 -4.84 -14.02
C GLU A 67 -14.56 -4.49 -12.53
N TRP A 68 -13.44 -4.23 -11.86
CA TRP A 68 -13.42 -3.80 -10.47
C TRP A 68 -14.08 -2.43 -10.29
N ALA A 69 -13.80 -1.47 -11.16
CA ALA A 69 -14.42 -0.13 -11.11
C ALA A 69 -15.94 -0.21 -11.30
N ALA A 70 -16.41 -0.97 -12.29
CA ALA A 70 -17.83 -1.17 -12.53
C ALA A 70 -18.51 -1.86 -11.34
N ALA A 71 -17.87 -2.88 -10.74
CA ALA A 71 -18.36 -3.55 -9.56
C ALA A 71 -18.44 -2.60 -8.33
N ALA A 72 -17.40 -1.80 -8.10
CA ALA A 72 -17.36 -0.80 -7.03
C ALA A 72 -18.50 0.21 -7.18
N ARG A 73 -18.69 0.73 -8.40
CA ARG A 73 -19.76 1.67 -8.72
C ARG A 73 -21.15 1.06 -8.51
N ALA A 74 -21.35 -0.16 -8.98
CA ALA A 74 -22.61 -0.90 -8.81
C ALA A 74 -22.91 -1.20 -7.34
N ALA A 75 -21.90 -1.47 -6.52
CA ALA A 75 -22.02 -1.66 -5.07
C ALA A 75 -22.27 -0.36 -4.30
N GLY A 76 -22.22 0.80 -4.97
CA GLY A 76 -22.44 2.10 -4.34
C GLY A 76 -21.22 2.67 -3.61
N MET A 77 -20.03 2.11 -3.83
CA MET A 77 -18.77 2.68 -3.32
C MET A 77 -18.49 4.04 -4.00
N ARG A 78 -17.63 4.84 -3.38
CA ARG A 78 -17.31 6.22 -3.80
C ARG A 78 -15.83 6.47 -4.06
N TYR A 79 -14.97 5.57 -3.59
CA TYR A 79 -13.54 5.62 -3.78
C TYR A 79 -12.96 4.21 -3.73
N ALA A 80 -11.70 4.06 -4.14
CA ALA A 80 -10.96 2.83 -3.98
C ALA A 80 -9.49 3.09 -3.64
N VAL A 81 -8.88 2.17 -2.91
CA VAL A 81 -7.46 2.16 -2.55
C VAL A 81 -6.81 0.91 -3.12
N LEU A 82 -5.80 1.08 -3.97
CA LEU A 82 -5.02 -0.01 -4.57
C LEU A 82 -3.67 -0.14 -3.88
N THR A 83 -3.24 -1.37 -3.56
CA THR A 83 -1.84 -1.67 -3.23
C THR A 83 -0.93 -1.37 -4.41
N THR A 84 -0.42 -0.14 -4.49
CA THR A 84 0.60 0.20 -5.49
C THR A 84 1.88 -0.59 -5.26
N ARG A 85 2.14 -0.90 -3.98
CA ARG A 85 3.24 -1.70 -3.48
C ARG A 85 2.92 -2.21 -2.08
N HIS A 86 3.14 -3.50 -1.82
CA HIS A 86 3.00 -4.10 -0.48
C HIS A 86 4.39 -4.42 0.13
N HIS A 87 4.44 -5.02 1.32
CA HIS A 87 5.69 -5.31 2.04
C HIS A 87 6.71 -6.15 1.24
N ASN A 88 6.31 -6.96 0.26
CA ASN A 88 7.22 -7.68 -0.64
C ASN A 88 7.98 -6.77 -1.63
N GLY A 89 7.67 -5.48 -1.62
CA GLY A 89 8.36 -4.45 -2.36
C GLY A 89 8.04 -4.36 -3.85
N PHE A 90 7.19 -5.23 -4.40
CA PHE A 90 6.89 -5.21 -5.83
C PHE A 90 6.00 -4.02 -6.19
N SER A 91 6.46 -3.19 -7.13
CA SER A 91 5.74 -1.98 -7.54
C SER A 91 4.84 -2.26 -8.76
N LEU A 92 3.54 -1.93 -8.66
CA LEU A 92 2.55 -2.10 -9.73
C LEU A 92 2.61 -1.03 -10.83
N TRP A 93 3.57 -0.10 -10.73
CA TRP A 93 3.88 0.89 -11.76
C TRP A 93 5.34 0.77 -12.19
N PRO A 94 5.72 1.26 -13.39
CA PRO A 94 7.10 1.22 -13.87
C PRO A 94 7.97 2.28 -13.17
N SER A 95 8.21 2.11 -11.86
CA SER A 95 9.02 3.01 -11.04
C SER A 95 10.41 3.23 -11.64
N ALA A 96 10.86 4.48 -11.75
CA ALA A 96 12.17 4.81 -12.29
C ALA A 96 13.31 4.52 -11.31
N VAL A 97 12.98 4.32 -10.03
CA VAL A 97 13.93 4.03 -8.96
C VAL A 97 13.93 2.55 -8.53
N SER A 98 13.16 1.67 -9.19
CA SER A 98 13.18 0.22 -8.91
C SER A 98 12.94 -0.64 -10.14
N ASP A 99 13.85 -1.60 -10.35
CA ASP A 99 13.65 -2.71 -11.29
C ASP A 99 12.71 -3.79 -10.73
N TRP A 100 12.40 -3.77 -9.43
CA TRP A 100 11.44 -4.70 -8.82
C TRP A 100 10.01 -4.17 -8.98
N SER A 101 9.60 -4.09 -10.25
CA SER A 101 8.36 -3.44 -10.67
C SER A 101 7.81 -4.01 -11.97
N VAL A 102 6.55 -3.70 -12.28
CA VAL A 102 5.96 -4.06 -13.58
C VAL A 102 6.73 -3.49 -14.76
N GLY A 103 7.53 -2.42 -14.59
CA GLY A 103 8.39 -1.89 -15.65
C GLY A 103 9.37 -2.94 -16.19
N ARG A 104 9.87 -3.83 -15.33
CA ARG A 104 10.73 -4.95 -15.70
C ARG A 104 9.96 -6.18 -16.14
N PHE A 105 8.94 -6.57 -15.36
CA PHE A 105 8.27 -7.86 -15.51
C PHE A 105 7.10 -7.85 -16.50
N LEU A 106 6.53 -6.67 -16.77
CA LEU A 106 5.46 -6.42 -17.73
C LEU A 106 5.77 -5.18 -18.60
N PRO A 107 6.85 -5.20 -19.42
CA PRO A 107 7.27 -4.03 -20.18
C PRO A 107 6.14 -3.41 -21.00
N GLY A 108 5.93 -2.10 -20.82
CA GLY A 108 4.89 -1.34 -21.49
C GLY A 108 3.53 -1.31 -20.77
N ARG A 109 3.42 -1.94 -19.58
CA ARG A 109 2.23 -1.84 -18.73
C ARG A 109 2.50 -1.03 -17.48
N ASP A 110 1.47 -0.30 -17.06
CA ASP A 110 1.41 0.45 -15.81
C ASP A 110 0.06 0.15 -15.17
N LEU A 111 0.06 -0.76 -14.19
CA LEU A 111 -1.19 -1.27 -13.61
C LEU A 111 -1.83 -0.24 -12.67
N VAL A 112 -1.03 0.64 -12.07
CA VAL A 112 -1.54 1.78 -11.29
C VAL A 112 -2.29 2.75 -12.22
N ARG A 113 -1.75 3.05 -13.41
CA ARG A 113 -2.47 3.87 -14.40
C ARG A 113 -3.74 3.22 -14.91
N GLU A 114 -3.69 1.92 -15.24
CA GLU A 114 -4.88 1.16 -15.66
C GLU A 114 -5.99 1.23 -14.59
N PHE A 115 -5.64 1.14 -13.31
CA PHE A 115 -6.55 1.33 -12.18
C PHE A 115 -7.10 2.76 -12.08
N VAL A 116 -6.23 3.75 -12.09
CA VAL A 116 -6.61 5.17 -12.00
C VAL A 116 -7.61 5.54 -13.09
N ASP A 117 -7.31 5.18 -14.34
CA ASP A 117 -8.13 5.50 -15.49
C ASP A 117 -9.51 4.80 -15.41
N ALA A 118 -9.53 3.53 -15.01
CA ALA A 118 -10.76 2.76 -14.87
C ALA A 118 -11.68 3.32 -13.77
N PHE A 119 -11.13 3.62 -12.59
CA PHE A 119 -11.94 4.10 -11.46
C PHE A 119 -12.42 5.53 -11.67
N ARG A 120 -11.60 6.41 -12.27
CA ARG A 120 -12.03 7.76 -12.63
C ARG A 120 -13.12 7.77 -13.71
N ALA A 121 -13.06 6.85 -14.68
CA ALA A 121 -14.11 6.72 -15.70
C ALA A 121 -15.49 6.39 -15.08
N GLU A 122 -15.51 5.69 -13.95
CA GLU A 122 -16.72 5.39 -13.16
C GLU A 122 -17.06 6.50 -12.13
N GLY A 123 -16.34 7.62 -12.15
CA GLY A 123 -16.54 8.75 -11.23
C GLY A 123 -16.15 8.43 -9.78
N LEU A 124 -15.28 7.44 -9.57
CA LEU A 124 -14.77 7.06 -8.25
C LEU A 124 -13.48 7.83 -7.96
N ARG A 125 -13.31 8.23 -6.70
CA ARG A 125 -12.04 8.77 -6.20
C ARG A 125 -11.00 7.65 -6.09
N VAL A 126 -9.73 8.03 -6.24
CA VAL A 126 -8.61 7.09 -6.29
C VAL A 126 -7.68 7.36 -5.11
N GLY A 127 -7.32 6.30 -4.40
CA GLY A 127 -6.28 6.28 -3.39
C GLY A 127 -5.25 5.20 -3.66
N PHE A 128 -4.09 5.36 -3.04
CA PHE A 128 -2.96 4.47 -3.15
C PHE A 128 -2.58 3.95 -1.78
N TYR A 129 -2.49 2.63 -1.64
CA TYR A 129 -1.78 2.00 -0.55
C TYR A 129 -0.29 1.98 -0.89
N TYR A 130 0.55 2.31 0.09
CA TYR A 130 2.00 2.25 -0.02
C TYR A 130 2.61 1.69 1.29
N SER A 131 3.33 0.58 1.19
CA SER A 131 4.06 0.03 2.32
C SER A 131 5.36 0.78 2.61
N LEU A 132 5.50 1.33 3.82
CA LEU A 132 6.77 1.86 4.36
C LEU A 132 7.80 0.74 4.58
N SER A 133 7.36 -0.46 4.96
CA SER A 133 8.20 -1.65 5.01
C SER A 133 8.51 -2.19 3.63
N ASP A 134 9.69 -2.79 3.47
CA ASP A 134 10.11 -3.35 2.20
C ASP A 134 11.03 -4.54 2.37
N TRP A 135 10.46 -5.73 2.31
CA TRP A 135 11.16 -6.98 2.54
C TRP A 135 11.93 -7.48 1.32
N HIS A 136 12.04 -6.68 0.25
CA HIS A 136 12.85 -6.99 -0.93
C HIS A 136 14.06 -6.04 -1.07
N HIS A 137 13.95 -4.76 -0.72
CA HIS A 137 15.02 -3.79 -0.97
C HIS A 137 16.30 -4.12 -0.18
N PRO A 138 17.48 -4.11 -0.83
CA PRO A 138 18.72 -4.59 -0.22
C PRO A 138 19.17 -3.77 1.00
N ASP A 139 18.79 -2.49 1.04
CA ASP A 139 19.10 -1.60 2.16
C ASP A 139 18.04 -1.63 3.28
N TYR A 140 16.98 -2.42 3.12
CA TYR A 140 15.94 -2.59 4.12
C TYR A 140 16.16 -3.90 4.91
N PRO A 141 16.29 -3.83 6.24
CA PRO A 141 16.43 -5.03 7.06
C PRO A 141 15.06 -5.69 7.25
N ALA A 142 14.66 -6.50 6.28
CA ALA A 142 13.37 -7.20 6.24
C ALA A 142 13.04 -7.96 7.52
N PHE A 143 11.80 -8.36 7.72
CA PHE A 143 11.51 -9.44 8.65
C PHE A 143 11.89 -10.81 8.08
N THR A 144 12.08 -11.78 8.97
CA THR A 144 12.23 -13.22 8.68
C THR A 144 11.39 -14.03 9.64
N GLU A 145 11.21 -15.31 9.34
CA GLU A 145 10.51 -16.24 10.24
C GLU A 145 11.16 -16.31 11.65
N ALA A 146 12.47 -16.08 11.75
CA ALA A 146 13.20 -16.05 13.01
C ALA A 146 12.80 -14.87 13.93
N ASP A 147 12.16 -13.83 13.38
CA ASP A 147 11.69 -12.66 14.12
C ASP A 147 10.30 -12.89 14.74
N LYS A 148 9.69 -14.07 14.57
CA LYS A 148 8.38 -14.41 15.15
C LYS A 148 8.47 -14.69 16.67
N PRO A 149 7.48 -14.25 17.47
CA PRO A 149 6.36 -13.39 17.08
C PRO A 149 6.84 -11.96 16.81
N TYR A 150 6.38 -11.38 15.69
CA TYR A 150 6.74 -10.01 15.32
C TYR A 150 6.28 -9.04 16.40
N SER A 151 7.19 -8.16 16.81
CA SER A 151 6.91 -7.14 17.81
C SER A 151 7.21 -5.76 17.25
N PHE A 152 6.32 -4.82 17.54
CA PHE A 152 6.47 -3.45 17.08
C PHE A 152 7.73 -2.83 17.68
N LEU A 153 8.46 -2.13 16.84
CA LEU A 153 9.75 -1.53 17.16
C LEU A 153 10.87 -2.53 17.56
N ALA A 154 10.66 -3.85 17.36
CA ALA A 154 11.68 -4.89 17.53
C ALA A 154 12.13 -5.41 16.16
N TYR A 155 12.84 -4.57 15.42
CA TYR A 155 13.28 -4.82 14.04
C TYR A 155 14.80 -4.83 13.92
N ARG A 156 15.27 -5.48 12.85
CA ARG A 156 16.69 -5.54 12.52
C ARG A 156 17.19 -4.17 12.04
N ARG A 157 18.47 -3.89 12.28
CA ARG A 157 19.14 -2.68 11.79
C ARG A 157 20.03 -3.04 10.62
N PRO A 158 20.17 -2.16 9.61
CA PRO A 158 21.13 -2.42 8.56
C PRO A 158 22.55 -2.34 9.13
N ASP A 159 23.44 -3.22 8.65
CA ASP A 159 24.85 -3.23 9.05
C ASP A 159 25.62 -2.05 8.42
N ASP A 160 25.22 -1.63 7.22
CA ASP A 160 25.75 -0.44 6.54
C ASP A 160 25.08 0.84 7.09
N PRO A 161 25.85 1.76 7.70
CA PRO A 161 25.32 3.03 8.20
C PRO A 161 24.60 3.87 7.13
N GLY A 162 24.96 3.73 5.85
CA GLY A 162 24.36 4.49 4.75
C GLY A 162 23.14 3.83 4.11
N ALA A 163 22.85 2.56 4.43
CA ALA A 163 21.74 1.83 3.81
C ALA A 163 20.39 2.48 4.12
N TRP A 164 20.18 2.89 5.37
CA TRP A 164 18.90 3.49 5.75
C TRP A 164 18.60 4.79 4.99
N ASP A 165 19.59 5.67 4.84
CA ASP A 165 19.39 6.91 4.09
C ASP A 165 19.10 6.65 2.61
N ARG A 166 19.77 5.67 1.98
CA ARG A 166 19.47 5.27 0.59
C ARG A 166 18.05 4.72 0.45
N TYR A 167 17.60 3.94 1.43
CA TYR A 167 16.23 3.44 1.44
C TYR A 167 15.20 4.57 1.60
N LEU A 168 15.48 5.57 2.45
CA LEU A 168 14.62 6.75 2.56
C LEU A 168 14.60 7.58 1.27
N ASP A 169 15.74 7.77 0.61
CA ASP A 169 15.78 8.46 -0.69
C ASP A 169 14.93 7.73 -1.74
N TYR A 170 15.01 6.40 -1.77
CA TYR A 170 14.18 5.53 -2.60
C TYR A 170 12.67 5.68 -2.28
N LEU A 171 12.31 5.60 -0.99
CA LEU A 171 10.95 5.77 -0.50
C LEU A 171 10.34 7.12 -0.92
N PHE A 172 11.07 8.22 -0.68
CA PHE A 172 10.62 9.57 -1.04
C PHE A 172 10.48 9.74 -2.55
N ALA A 173 11.38 9.15 -3.33
CA ALA A 173 11.28 9.18 -4.79
C ALA A 173 10.04 8.44 -5.29
N GLN A 174 9.73 7.25 -4.76
CA GLN A 174 8.53 6.51 -5.14
C GLN A 174 7.22 7.21 -4.75
N VAL A 175 7.15 7.76 -3.53
CA VAL A 175 5.98 8.56 -3.11
C VAL A 175 5.80 9.75 -4.03
N ARG A 176 6.89 10.42 -4.45
CA ARG A 176 6.82 11.50 -5.44
C ARG A 176 6.27 11.03 -6.78
N GLU A 177 6.77 9.93 -7.35
CA GLU A 177 6.25 9.35 -8.61
C GLU A 177 4.72 9.15 -8.54
N LEU A 178 4.24 8.53 -7.46
CA LEU A 178 2.81 8.27 -7.27
C LEU A 178 1.97 9.54 -7.19
N LEU A 179 2.49 10.60 -6.55
CA LEU A 179 1.75 11.84 -6.34
C LEU A 179 1.89 12.85 -7.49
N THR A 180 2.83 12.66 -8.42
CA THR A 180 2.99 13.55 -9.58
C THR A 180 2.43 12.96 -10.87
N ASP A 181 2.55 11.65 -11.07
CA ASP A 181 2.36 11.08 -12.40
C ASP A 181 0.92 10.66 -12.65
N TYR A 182 0.13 10.40 -11.61
CA TYR A 182 -1.19 9.79 -11.70
C TYR A 182 -2.35 10.77 -11.57
N GLY A 183 -2.11 12.09 -11.56
CA GLY A 183 -3.12 13.13 -11.34
C GLY A 183 -3.60 13.16 -9.88
N ASP A 184 -4.81 13.67 -9.63
CA ASP A 184 -5.34 13.85 -8.27
C ASP A 184 -5.45 12.55 -7.47
N VAL A 185 -4.74 12.46 -6.35
CA VAL A 185 -4.78 11.34 -5.42
C VAL A 185 -5.57 11.76 -4.19
N SER A 186 -6.66 11.06 -3.91
CA SER A 186 -7.57 11.42 -2.81
C SER A 186 -7.13 10.87 -1.45
N VAL A 187 -6.45 9.71 -1.44
CA VAL A 187 -5.96 9.05 -0.23
C VAL A 187 -4.58 8.45 -0.50
N LEU A 188 -3.63 8.67 0.39
CA LEU A 188 -2.38 7.91 0.49
C LEU A 188 -2.39 7.12 1.80
N TRP A 189 -2.59 5.81 1.67
CA TRP A 189 -2.75 4.88 2.78
C TRP A 189 -1.40 4.18 3.04
N PHE A 190 -0.67 4.64 4.04
CA PHE A 190 0.60 4.02 4.44
C PHE A 190 0.38 2.77 5.28
N ASP A 191 1.38 1.89 5.29
CA ASP A 191 1.40 0.69 6.14
C ASP A 191 2.83 0.28 6.48
N GLY A 192 3.04 -0.67 7.40
CA GLY A 192 4.39 -1.18 7.73
C GLY A 192 5.21 -0.25 8.65
N GLN A 193 4.62 0.86 9.07
CA GLN A 193 5.18 1.80 10.05
C GLN A 193 5.72 1.17 11.34
N TRP A 194 5.20 0.01 11.77
CA TRP A 194 5.51 -0.65 13.03
C TRP A 194 6.97 -1.12 13.12
N GLU A 195 7.71 -1.09 12.02
CA GLU A 195 9.13 -1.43 11.96
C GLU A 195 10.07 -0.24 12.20
N ARG A 196 9.58 1.00 12.40
CA ARG A 196 10.43 2.12 12.82
C ARG A 196 9.70 3.14 13.67
N THR A 197 10.47 3.97 14.36
CA THR A 197 9.92 5.17 15.00
C THR A 197 9.52 6.22 13.96
N PRO A 198 8.62 7.16 14.30
CA PRO A 198 8.24 8.26 13.39
C PRO A 198 9.43 9.06 12.84
N TRP A 199 10.44 9.28 13.68
CA TRP A 199 11.64 10.05 13.33
C TRP A 199 12.54 9.32 12.33
N GLU A 200 12.62 8.01 12.44
CA GLU A 200 13.41 7.20 11.51
C GLU A 200 12.73 7.05 10.16
N TRP A 201 11.40 7.10 10.14
CA TRP A 201 10.62 7.20 8.90
C TRP A 201 10.70 8.57 8.25
N LYS A 202 11.23 9.59 8.94
CA LYS A 202 11.11 11.00 8.51
C LYS A 202 9.65 11.34 8.21
N ALA A 203 8.75 10.97 9.14
CA ALA A 203 7.31 11.04 8.93
C ALA A 203 6.83 12.48 8.67
N ASP A 204 7.41 13.46 9.36
CA ASP A 204 7.12 14.89 9.17
C ASP A 204 7.49 15.33 7.74
N GLU A 205 8.64 14.90 7.23
CA GLU A 205 9.11 15.22 5.89
C GLU A 205 8.30 14.50 4.81
N LEU A 206 7.91 13.24 5.02
CA LEU A 206 6.98 12.52 4.14
C LEU A 206 5.64 13.25 4.07
N ARG A 207 5.09 13.64 5.22
CA ARG A 207 3.84 14.42 5.29
C ARG A 207 3.97 15.75 4.55
N ALA A 208 5.08 16.46 4.74
CA ALA A 208 5.34 17.71 4.05
C ALA A 208 5.38 17.52 2.53
N LEU A 209 6.04 16.47 2.04
CA LEU A 209 6.06 16.10 0.61
C LEU A 209 4.65 15.84 0.07
N VAL A 210 3.84 15.06 0.80
CA VAL A 210 2.45 14.78 0.38
C VAL A 210 1.66 16.09 0.26
N ARG A 211 1.75 16.97 1.25
CA ARG A 211 1.02 18.24 1.27
C ARG A 211 1.51 19.24 0.23
N GLU A 212 2.80 19.21 -0.10
CA GLU A 212 3.36 20.02 -1.19
C GLU A 212 2.81 19.59 -2.55
N LEU A 213 2.79 18.28 -2.82
CA LEU A 213 2.42 17.74 -4.14
C LEU A 213 0.90 17.62 -4.33
N GLN A 214 0.19 17.20 -3.30
CA GLN A 214 -1.24 16.88 -3.31
C GLN A 214 -1.90 17.42 -2.02
N PRO A 215 -2.16 18.74 -1.95
CA PRO A 215 -2.61 19.40 -0.72
C PRO A 215 -3.95 18.87 -0.17
N ASP A 216 -4.79 18.30 -1.02
CA ASP A 216 -6.10 17.72 -0.66
C ASP A 216 -6.05 16.19 -0.41
N CYS A 217 -4.89 15.56 -0.57
CA CYS A 217 -4.73 14.13 -0.30
C CYS A 217 -4.79 13.85 1.20
N LEU A 218 -5.62 12.89 1.59
CA LEU A 218 -5.72 12.41 2.96
C LEU A 218 -4.69 11.32 3.23
N VAL A 219 -4.03 11.39 4.38
CA VAL A 219 -3.05 10.39 4.84
C VAL A 219 -3.62 9.68 6.06
N ASN A 220 -3.50 8.36 6.15
CA ASN A 220 -3.94 7.63 7.34
C ASN A 220 -2.96 7.77 8.52
N ASP A 221 -3.42 7.40 9.72
CA ASP A 221 -2.64 7.35 10.98
C ASP A 221 -1.43 6.40 10.98
N ARG A 222 -1.28 5.57 9.95
CA ARG A 222 -0.11 4.72 9.76
C ARG A 222 1.08 5.45 9.12
N LEU A 223 0.94 6.70 8.69
CA LEU A 223 2.10 7.60 8.75
C LEU A 223 2.15 8.16 10.18
N PRO A 224 3.04 7.64 11.04
CA PRO A 224 2.85 7.77 12.46
C PRO A 224 3.02 9.22 12.91
N LEU A 225 2.09 9.69 13.76
CA LEU A 225 1.92 11.09 14.19
C LEU A 225 1.45 12.07 13.11
N GLN A 226 1.16 11.60 11.90
CA GLN A 226 0.88 12.45 10.73
C GLN A 226 -0.45 12.09 10.02
N GLY A 227 -1.34 11.34 10.66
CA GLY A 227 -2.61 10.92 10.07
C GLY A 227 -3.72 11.98 10.12
N ASP A 228 -4.54 12.00 9.07
CA ASP A 228 -5.80 12.75 8.98
C ASP A 228 -7.02 11.93 9.43
N PHE A 229 -6.89 10.61 9.48
CA PHE A 229 -7.93 9.69 9.92
C PHE A 229 -7.35 8.40 10.53
N GLU A 230 -8.07 7.82 11.48
CA GLU A 230 -7.69 6.57 12.14
C GLU A 230 -8.11 5.31 11.36
N THR A 231 -7.36 4.21 11.48
CA THR A 231 -7.58 2.98 10.70
C THR A 231 -7.80 1.70 11.53
N PRO A 232 -8.94 1.54 12.24
CA PRO A 232 -9.30 0.26 12.86
C PRO A 232 -9.32 -0.87 11.81
N GLU A 233 -8.63 -1.97 12.06
CA GLU A 233 -8.47 -3.05 11.08
C GLU A 233 -9.17 -4.33 11.54
N GLN A 234 -9.98 -4.95 10.67
CA GLN A 234 -10.70 -6.21 10.93
C GLN A 234 -11.77 -6.13 12.04
N PHE A 235 -12.07 -4.94 12.57
CA PHE A 235 -13.18 -4.73 13.50
C PHE A 235 -13.77 -3.33 13.36
N VAL A 236 -15.07 -3.21 13.65
CA VAL A 236 -15.74 -1.92 13.83
C VAL A 236 -15.71 -1.57 15.32
N PRO A 237 -15.12 -0.43 15.72
CA PRO A 237 -15.04 -0.06 17.12
C PRO A 237 -16.43 0.21 17.70
N ALA A 238 -16.64 -0.15 18.98
CA ALA A 238 -17.93 0.05 19.64
C ALA A 238 -18.23 1.55 19.88
N GLU A 239 -17.19 2.33 20.14
CA GLU A 239 -17.22 3.78 20.20
C GLU A 239 -16.31 4.32 19.09
N PRO A 240 -16.79 5.25 18.25
CA PRO A 240 -15.99 5.78 17.16
C PRO A 240 -14.76 6.54 17.70
N PRO A 241 -13.60 6.44 17.04
CA PRO A 241 -12.46 7.28 17.38
C PRO A 241 -12.75 8.79 17.28
N GLU A 242 -11.90 9.59 17.90
CA GLU A 242 -12.03 11.05 17.85
C GLU A 242 -11.58 11.57 16.48
N GLY A 243 -12.52 12.10 15.69
CA GLY A 243 -12.23 12.63 14.35
C GLY A 243 -12.62 11.67 13.23
N ARG A 244 -11.96 11.80 12.07
CA ARG A 244 -12.22 10.93 10.92
C ARG A 244 -11.61 9.56 11.16
N TRP A 245 -12.29 8.51 10.71
CA TRP A 245 -11.79 7.15 10.78
C TRP A 245 -12.38 6.30 9.66
N GLU A 246 -11.69 5.23 9.33
CA GLU A 246 -12.09 4.24 8.34
C GLU A 246 -11.72 2.85 8.84
N THR A 247 -12.71 1.96 8.96
CA THR A 247 -12.41 0.55 9.16
C THR A 247 -12.10 -0.13 7.83
N CYS A 248 -10.95 -0.77 7.73
CA CYS A 248 -10.67 -1.73 6.66
C CYS A 248 -11.08 -3.15 7.09
N LEU A 249 -11.90 -3.81 6.25
CA LEU A 249 -12.41 -5.17 6.47
C LEU A 249 -12.18 -6.04 5.24
N THR A 250 -11.71 -7.26 5.44
CA THR A 250 -11.67 -8.29 4.41
C THR A 250 -13.06 -8.87 4.14
N MET A 251 -13.37 -9.20 2.88
CA MET A 251 -14.61 -9.93 2.55
C MET A 251 -14.57 -11.39 3.01
N ASN A 252 -13.37 -11.97 3.08
CA ASN A 252 -13.07 -13.31 3.55
C ASN A 252 -12.08 -13.21 4.74
N ARG A 253 -11.10 -14.13 4.85
CA ARG A 253 -10.05 -14.10 5.89
C ARG A 253 -8.67 -13.65 5.39
N SER A 254 -8.55 -13.24 4.12
CA SER A 254 -7.30 -12.83 3.48
C SER A 254 -7.39 -11.40 2.95
N TRP A 255 -6.25 -10.75 2.80
CA TRP A 255 -6.18 -9.46 2.09
C TRP A 255 -5.97 -9.70 0.60
N GLY A 256 -4.91 -10.43 0.25
CA GLY A 256 -4.64 -10.91 -1.10
C GLY A 256 -5.50 -12.11 -1.49
N HIS A 257 -5.39 -12.51 -2.76
CA HIS A 257 -6.05 -13.71 -3.26
C HIS A 257 -5.36 -14.97 -2.74
N VAL A 258 -6.13 -15.84 -2.09
CA VAL A 258 -5.72 -17.18 -1.60
C VAL A 258 -6.69 -18.25 -2.06
#